data_AF-A0A4Q8B3R3-F1
#
_entry.id   AF-A0A4Q8B3R3-F1
#
_cell.length_a   1.000
_cell.length_b   1.000
_cell.length_c   1.000
_cell.angle_alpha   90.00
_cell.angle_beta   90.00
_cell.angle_gamma   90.00
#
_symmetry.space_group_name_H-M   'P 1'
#
loop_
_entity.id
_entity.type
_entity.pdbx_description
1 polymer ?
#
loop_
_entity_poly.entity_id
_entity_poly.type
_entity_poly.pdbx_seq_one_letter_code
_entity_poly.pdbx_strand_id
1 'polypeptide(L)'
;MELVAHRVGRLCGQAVGGQLREHAERYGVVEVLDRIVAAVRQGRVDSHLAEDLDRLDAAFARNGVDGLTTGVRGFEPWPGGGGHPTITAWTCPSPRPCPRAVPVGDGERPGCALTGAPFVETRIPL
;
A
#
# COMPACT_ATOMS: atom_id res chain seq x y z
N MET A 1 7.54 12.75 2.19
CA MET A 1 6.81 12.29 0.99
C MET A 1 6.98 10.78 0.79
N GLU A 2 8.20 10.25 0.75
CA GLU A 2 8.49 8.80 0.69
C GLU A 2 7.83 7.99 1.82
N LEU A 3 7.81 8.55 3.03
CA LEU A 3 7.10 7.97 4.18
C LEU A 3 5.59 7.78 3.95
N VAL A 4 4.93 8.71 3.25
CA VAL A 4 3.49 8.62 2.94
C VAL A 4 3.24 7.47 1.97
N ALA A 5 4.11 7.29 0.98
CA ALA A 5 4.03 6.19 0.03
C ALA A 5 4.23 4.81 0.70
N HIS A 6 5.14 4.72 1.67
CA HIS A 6 5.28 3.51 2.50
C HIS A 6 4.03 3.19 3.34
N ARG A 7 3.41 4.21 3.95
CA ARG A 7 2.14 4.04 4.71
C ARG A 7 1.02 3.53 3.82
N VAL A 8 0.89 4.09 2.60
CA VAL A 8 -0.05 3.59 1.58
C VAL A 8 0.25 2.13 1.21
N GLY A 9 1.53 1.77 1.03
CA GLY A 9 1.93 0.39 0.74
C GLY A 9 1.50 -0.61 1.83
N ARG A 10 1.58 -0.22 3.11
CA ARG A 10 1.08 -1.05 4.22
C ARG A 10 -0.44 -1.15 4.24
N LEU A 11 -1.13 -0.02 4.08
CA LEU A 11 -2.59 0.00 4.00
C LEU A 11 -3.10 -0.89 2.86
N CYS A 12 -2.42 -0.89 1.70
CA CYS A 12 -2.68 -1.83 0.61
C CYS A 12 -2.54 -3.29 1.03
N GLY A 13 -1.56 -3.61 1.88
CA GLY A 13 -1.39 -4.95 2.45
C GLY A 13 -2.59 -5.37 3.31
N GLN A 14 -3.05 -4.48 4.18
CA GLN A 14 -4.20 -4.70 5.07
C GLN A 14 -5.54 -4.75 4.33
N ALA A 15 -5.64 -4.08 3.17
CA ALA A 15 -6.84 -4.10 2.34
C ALA A 15 -7.09 -5.46 1.65
N VAL A 16 -6.06 -6.32 1.54
CA VAL A 16 -6.20 -7.66 0.98
C VAL A 16 -7.09 -8.50 1.90
N GLY A 17 -8.25 -8.93 1.41
CA GLY A 17 -9.22 -9.74 2.17
C GLY A 17 -10.49 -9.01 2.60
N GLY A 18 -10.70 -7.75 2.20
CA GLY A 18 -11.99 -7.04 2.35
C GLY A 18 -12.31 -6.49 3.73
N GLN A 19 -11.69 -7.04 4.79
CA GLN A 19 -11.94 -6.69 6.19
C GLN A 19 -11.67 -5.21 6.51
N LEU A 20 -10.73 -4.57 5.81
CA LEU A 20 -10.41 -3.15 6.02
C LEU A 20 -11.62 -2.22 5.83
N ARG A 21 -12.43 -2.48 4.80
CA ARG A 21 -13.62 -1.64 4.52
C ARG A 21 -14.70 -1.87 5.57
N GLU A 22 -14.96 -3.12 5.93
CA GLU A 22 -15.92 -3.48 6.99
C GLU A 22 -15.55 -2.83 8.33
N HIS A 23 -14.26 -2.84 8.67
CA HIS A 23 -13.75 -2.16 9.86
C HIS A 23 -13.88 -0.64 9.77
N ALA A 24 -13.59 -0.04 8.61
CA ALA A 24 -13.75 1.40 8.42
C ALA A 24 -15.23 1.84 8.54
N GLU A 25 -16.16 1.03 8.05
CA GLU A 25 -17.60 1.25 8.23
C GLU A 25 -18.00 1.13 9.71
N ARG A 26 -17.57 0.06 10.39
CA ARG A 26 -17.81 -0.14 11.83
C ARG A 26 -17.26 1.00 12.68
N TYR A 27 -16.11 1.55 12.32
CA TYR A 27 -15.44 2.64 13.05
C TYR A 27 -15.84 4.04 12.58
N GLY A 28 -16.78 4.15 11.62
CA GLY A 28 -17.31 5.43 11.15
C GLY A 28 -16.32 6.27 10.35
N VAL A 29 -15.32 5.66 9.72
CA VAL A 29 -14.26 6.33 8.95
C VAL A 29 -14.19 5.90 7.49
N VAL A 30 -15.27 5.32 6.96
CA VAL A 30 -15.36 4.90 5.55
C VAL A 30 -15.10 6.06 4.58
N GLU A 31 -15.58 7.27 4.90
CA GLU A 31 -15.34 8.45 4.06
C GLU A 31 -13.86 8.88 4.02
N VAL A 32 -13.14 8.67 5.13
CA VAL A 32 -11.69 8.92 5.21
C VAL A 32 -10.96 7.91 4.31
N LEU A 33 -11.36 6.63 4.39
CA LEU A 33 -10.82 5.58 3.53
C LEU A 33 -11.09 5.87 2.04
N ASP A 34 -12.29 6.31 1.69
CA ASP A 34 -12.65 6.65 0.31
C ASP A 34 -11.83 7.85 -0.22
N ARG A 35 -11.55 8.86 0.60
CA ARG A 35 -10.65 9.97 0.23
C ARG A 35 -9.21 9.52 0.00
N ILE A 36 -8.69 8.64 0.85
CA ILE A 36 -7.36 8.04 0.69
C ILE A 36 -7.29 7.29 -0.65
N VAL A 37 -8.29 6.45 -0.95
CA VAL A 37 -8.36 5.71 -2.22
C VAL A 37 -8.39 6.67 -3.42
N ALA A 38 -9.18 7.74 -3.35
CA ALA A 38 -9.26 8.74 -4.42
C ALA A 38 -7.92 9.46 -4.65
N ALA A 39 -7.22 9.85 -3.57
CA ALA A 39 -5.91 10.47 -3.64
C ALA A 39 -4.85 9.53 -4.25
N VAL A 40 -4.84 8.26 -3.84
CA VAL A 40 -3.93 7.23 -4.38
C VAL A 40 -4.21 6.95 -5.86
N ARG A 41 -5.49 6.92 -6.29
CA ARG A 41 -5.87 6.79 -7.71
C ARG A 41 -5.34 7.95 -8.56
N GLN A 42 -5.37 9.16 -8.01
CA GLN A 42 -4.90 10.36 -8.69
C GLN A 42 -3.37 10.54 -8.61
N GLY A 43 -2.65 9.61 -7.94
CA GLY A 43 -1.20 9.74 -7.72
C GLY A 43 -0.83 10.92 -6.84
N ARG A 44 -1.77 11.42 -6.02
CA ARG A 44 -1.51 12.52 -5.09
C ARG A 44 -0.92 11.97 -3.81
N VAL A 45 0.31 12.37 -3.53
CA VAL A 45 1.01 12.06 -2.28
C VAL A 45 1.34 13.39 -1.65
N ASP A 46 0.33 14.06 -1.08
CA ASP A 46 0.43 15.40 -0.50
C ASP A 46 0.22 15.36 1.03
N SER A 47 0.25 16.53 1.68
CA SER A 47 0.00 16.65 3.12
C SER A 47 -1.42 16.23 3.51
N HIS A 48 -2.41 16.44 2.64
CA HIS A 48 -3.79 16.02 2.89
C HIS A 48 -3.93 14.50 2.93
N LEU A 49 -3.21 13.77 2.06
CA LEU A 49 -3.15 12.32 2.15
C LEU A 49 -2.53 11.87 3.48
N ALA A 50 -1.48 12.55 3.97
CA ALA A 50 -0.88 12.24 5.26
C ALA A 50 -1.87 12.45 6.42
N GLU A 51 -2.61 13.57 6.42
CA GLU A 51 -3.64 13.87 7.42
C GLU A 51 -4.78 12.84 7.42
N ASP A 52 -5.24 12.42 6.25
CA ASP A 52 -6.28 11.39 6.16
C ASP A 52 -5.77 10.02 6.64
N LEU A 53 -4.50 9.67 6.37
CA LEU A 53 -3.87 8.46 6.93
C LEU A 53 -3.77 8.53 8.45
N ASP A 54 -3.41 9.69 9.03
CA ASP A 54 -3.37 9.89 10.49
C ASP A 54 -4.75 9.76 11.13
N ARG A 55 -5.79 10.29 10.46
CA ARG A 55 -7.19 10.15 10.91
C ARG A 55 -7.65 8.70 10.88
N LEU A 56 -7.27 7.95 9.85
CA LEU A 56 -7.56 6.53 9.75
C LEU A 56 -6.88 5.75 10.87
N ASP A 57 -5.58 5.96 11.09
CA ASP A 57 -4.82 5.33 12.19
C ASP A 57 -5.44 5.66 13.55
N ALA A 58 -5.76 6.94 13.81
CA ALA A 58 -6.36 7.35 15.08
C ALA A 58 -7.74 6.69 15.32
N ALA A 59 -8.54 6.50 14.29
CA ALA A 59 -9.83 5.84 14.42
C ALA A 59 -9.70 4.34 14.70
N PHE A 60 -8.75 3.67 14.05
CA PHE A 60 -8.46 2.26 14.31
C PHE A 60 -7.84 2.07 15.70
N ALA A 61 -6.93 2.95 16.12
CA ALA A 61 -6.29 2.91 17.44
C ALA A 61 -7.32 3.06 18.58
N ARG A 62 -8.32 3.96 18.42
CA ARG A 62 -9.45 4.08 19.38
C ARG A 62 -10.27 2.79 19.53
N ASN A 63 -10.21 1.90 18.55
CA ASN A 63 -10.89 0.61 18.55
C ASN A 63 -9.91 -0.57 18.76
N GLY A 64 -8.71 -0.30 19.27
CA GLY A 64 -7.73 -1.32 19.66
C GLY A 64 -6.82 -1.83 18.53
N VAL A 65 -6.90 -1.25 17.33
CA VAL A 65 -6.02 -1.59 16.20
C VAL A 65 -4.99 -0.46 16.03
N ASP A 66 -3.86 -0.59 16.70
CA ASP A 66 -2.76 0.37 16.59
C ASP A 66 -1.81 0.01 15.43
N GLY A 67 -1.12 1.00 14.88
CA GLY A 67 -0.09 0.77 13.87
C GLY A 67 -0.58 0.36 12.48
N LEU A 68 -1.86 0.61 12.14
CA LEU A 68 -2.48 0.18 10.88
C LEU A 68 -1.66 0.58 9.64
N THR A 69 -1.16 1.82 9.60
CA THR A 69 -0.26 2.28 8.53
C THR A 69 1.18 2.49 8.99
N THR A 70 1.44 2.42 10.30
CA THR A 70 2.73 2.67 10.95
C THR A 70 3.30 1.40 11.59
N GLY A 71 3.76 0.45 10.76
CA GLY A 71 4.32 -0.80 11.30
C GLY A 71 5.76 -0.67 11.84
N VAL A 72 6.05 -1.48 12.87
CA VAL A 72 7.38 -1.77 13.43
C VAL A 72 8.30 -2.31 12.33
N ARG A 73 9.60 -1.97 12.40
CA ARG A 73 10.61 -2.32 11.38
C ARG A 73 10.68 -3.84 11.17
N GLY A 74 10.55 -4.30 9.93
CA GLY A 74 10.88 -5.67 9.52
C GLY A 74 12.27 -5.69 8.88
N PHE A 75 13.14 -6.59 9.33
CA PHE A 75 14.43 -6.88 8.71
C PHE A 75 14.26 -8.06 7.76
N GLU A 76 14.67 -7.89 6.51
CA GLU A 76 14.79 -8.99 5.55
C GLU A 76 16.27 -9.12 5.16
N PRO A 77 16.90 -10.29 5.36
CA PRO A 77 18.30 -10.49 5.01
C PRO A 77 18.49 -10.34 3.50
N TRP A 78 19.52 -9.58 3.10
CA TRP A 78 19.90 -9.44 1.69
C TRP A 78 20.42 -10.79 1.15
N PRO A 79 19.82 -11.38 0.10
CA PRO A 79 20.38 -12.55 -0.55
C PRO A 79 21.62 -12.11 -1.33
N GLY A 80 22.81 -12.38 -0.78
CA GLY A 80 24.07 -11.99 -1.40
C GLY A 80 24.25 -12.55 -2.81
N GLY A 81 24.74 -11.72 -3.74
CA GLY A 81 25.16 -12.15 -5.08
C GLY A 81 25.52 -10.97 -5.98
N GLY A 82 26.79 -10.88 -6.40
CA GLY A 82 27.29 -9.82 -7.29
C GLY A 82 26.72 -9.91 -8.71
N GLY A 83 26.22 -8.78 -9.18
CA GLY A 83 25.66 -8.53 -10.51
C GLY A 83 24.72 -7.33 -10.48
N HIS A 84 24.27 -6.82 -11.62
CA HIS A 84 23.12 -5.92 -11.72
C HIS A 84 21.90 -6.72 -12.22
N PRO A 85 21.35 -7.66 -11.44
CA PRO A 85 20.24 -8.48 -11.91
C PRO A 85 19.02 -7.58 -12.16
N THR A 86 18.44 -7.72 -13.35
CA THR A 86 17.13 -7.14 -13.64
C THR A 86 16.09 -8.20 -13.32
N ILE A 87 15.13 -7.88 -12.46
CA ILE A 87 13.96 -8.73 -12.24
C ILE A 87 12.75 -8.18 -12.99
N THR A 88 11.91 -9.07 -13.51
CA THR A 88 10.57 -8.70 -13.95
C THR A 88 9.61 -8.84 -12.77
N ALA A 89 8.90 -7.76 -12.44
CA ALA A 89 7.94 -7.74 -11.36
C ALA A 89 6.61 -7.11 -11.80
N TRP A 90 5.52 -7.56 -11.21
CA TRP A 90 4.25 -6.84 -11.20
C TRP A 90 4.36 -5.67 -10.22
N THR A 91 4.15 -4.44 -10.68
CA THR A 91 4.17 -3.23 -9.85
C THR A 91 2.80 -2.57 -9.75
N CYS A 92 2.58 -1.84 -8.65
CA CYS A 92 1.35 -1.10 -8.43
C CYS A 92 1.10 -0.09 -9.57
N PRO A 93 -0.12 -0.04 -10.14
CA PRO A 93 -0.44 0.86 -11.27
C PRO A 93 -0.67 2.32 -10.84
N SER A 94 -0.47 2.66 -9.57
CA SER A 94 -0.62 4.04 -9.10
C SER A 94 0.46 4.93 -9.73
N PRO A 95 0.15 6.18 -10.13
CA PRO A 95 1.11 7.07 -10.79
C PRO A 95 2.32 7.48 -9.93
N ARG A 96 2.32 7.13 -8.64
CA ARG A 96 3.38 7.45 -7.66
C ARG A 96 3.79 6.22 -6.87
N PRO A 97 5.01 6.20 -6.31
CA PRO A 97 5.72 4.97 -5.97
C PRO A 97 5.13 4.28 -4.74
N CYS A 98 4.05 3.54 -4.93
CA CYS A 98 3.69 2.48 -4.01
C CYS A 98 4.79 1.40 -4.13
N PRO A 99 5.54 1.09 -3.06
CA PRO A 99 6.71 0.21 -3.14
C PRO A 99 6.33 -1.26 -3.37
N ARG A 100 5.04 -1.57 -3.56
CA ARG A 100 4.57 -2.93 -3.73
C ARG A 100 4.94 -3.43 -5.13
N ALA A 101 5.88 -4.36 -5.15
CA ALA A 101 6.24 -5.17 -6.29
C ALA A 101 6.12 -6.64 -5.92
N VAL A 102 5.68 -7.47 -6.86
CA VAL A 102 5.60 -8.93 -6.71
C VAL A 102 6.35 -9.55 -7.88
N PRO A 103 7.23 -10.54 -7.69
CA PRO A 103 7.89 -11.22 -8.81
C PRO A 103 6.88 -11.76 -9.81
N VAL A 104 7.19 -11.67 -11.11
CA VAL A 104 6.40 -12.39 -12.12
C VAL A 104 6.68 -13.89 -11.96
N GLY A 105 5.65 -14.67 -11.67
CA GLY A 105 5.67 -16.14 -11.65
C GLY A 105 4.44 -16.71 -12.36
N ASP A 106 4.18 -18.01 -12.25
CA ASP A 106 3.12 -18.71 -13.01
C ASP A 106 1.68 -18.45 -12.52
N GLY A 107 1.51 -17.54 -11.55
CA GLY A 107 0.21 -17.20 -10.96
C GLY A 107 -0.55 -16.10 -11.71
N GLU A 108 -1.79 -15.85 -11.28
CA GLU A 108 -2.62 -14.77 -11.83
C GLU A 108 -2.01 -13.38 -11.55
N ARG A 109 -2.24 -12.45 -12.49
CA ARG A 109 -1.79 -11.06 -12.40
C ARG A 109 -2.44 -10.39 -11.17
N PRO A 110 -1.65 -9.92 -10.19
CA PRO A 110 -2.20 -9.31 -8.99
C PRO A 110 -2.87 -7.98 -9.29
N GLY A 111 -3.90 -7.66 -8.50
CA GLY A 111 -4.58 -6.37 -8.52
C GLY A 111 -4.24 -5.50 -7.30
N CYS A 112 -4.34 -4.19 -7.45
CA CYS A 112 -4.24 -3.25 -6.33
C CYS A 112 -5.49 -3.37 -5.49
N ALA A 113 -5.38 -3.90 -4.27
CA ALA A 113 -6.51 -4.06 -3.37
C ALA A 113 -7.20 -2.73 -3.01
N LEU A 114 -6.47 -1.60 -3.07
CA LEU A 114 -7.06 -0.27 -2.84
C LEU A 114 -7.84 0.26 -4.06
N THR A 115 -7.32 0.08 -5.28
CA THR A 115 -7.92 0.72 -6.46
C THR A 115 -8.72 -0.23 -7.33
N GLY A 116 -8.54 -1.54 -7.16
CA GLY A 116 -9.03 -2.61 -8.04
C GLY A 116 -8.23 -2.75 -9.34
N ALA A 117 -7.27 -1.87 -9.61
CA ALA A 117 -6.58 -1.84 -10.89
C ALA A 117 -5.51 -2.94 -10.99
N PRO A 118 -5.34 -3.58 -12.16
CA PRO A 118 -4.36 -4.64 -12.34
C PRO A 118 -2.92 -4.09 -12.32
N PHE A 119 -2.00 -4.82 -11.70
CA PHE A 119 -0.59 -4.44 -11.60
C PHE A 119 0.07 -4.37 -12.97
N VAL A 120 1.00 -3.46 -13.22
CA VAL A 120 1.71 -3.38 -14.50
C VAL A 120 3.02 -4.16 -14.43
N GLU A 121 3.36 -4.89 -15.50
CA GLU A 121 4.66 -5.56 -15.58
C GLU A 121 5.76 -4.49 -15.71
N THR A 122 6.81 -4.61 -14.91
CA THR A 122 7.92 -3.66 -14.90
C THR A 122 9.23 -4.40 -14.69
N ARG A 123 10.26 -4.00 -15.43
CA ARG A 123 11.63 -4.47 -15.20
C ARG A 123 12.29 -3.55 -14.18
N ILE A 124 12.69 -4.13 -13.06
CA ILE A 124 13.33 -3.42 -11.95
C ILE A 124 14.81 -3.82 -11.93
N PRO A 125 15.75 -2.88 -12.15
CA PRO A 125 17.15 -3.12 -11.86
C PRO A 125 17.34 -3.21 -10.34
N LEU A 126 17.99 -4.28 -9.86
CA LEU A 126 18.34 -4.48 -8.46
C LEU A 126 19.65 -3.77 -8.08
#